data_AF-A0A5C7B595-F1
#
_entry.id   AF-A0A5C7B595-F1
#
_cell.length_a   1.000
_cell.length_b   1.000
_cell.length_c   1.000
_cell.angle_alpha   90.00
_cell.angle_beta   90.00
_cell.angle_gamma   90.00
#
_symmetry.space_group_name_H-M   'P 1'
#
loop_
_entity.id
_entity.type
_entity.pdbx_description
1 polymer ?
#
loop_
_entity_poly.entity_id
_entity_poly.type
_entity_poly.pdbx_seq_one_letter_code
_entity_poly.pdbx_strand_id
1 'polypeptide(L)'
;MDDHAKKMEGMGSRGVTRPMMDMEKHNTMQGHENMDMGAMKMSAADRMKMLKDHHKQTLWVYWVIVLLGVWMIASPLTFDYGKNVVSPAGGRSVWLSLSDRIAAMYWSDIISGILLIIFGWRSLKPNRPYSVWIICFIGIWISMAPFIFWAPTAIAYYNSTMVGALIIALSILIPGMPNMILFMKMGGNVPTGWSYNPSSWPQRSLMIGLAFIGWLASRYLGAFQLGYIDTVWDPFFGEGTLNVLNSDMSHSWPISDAALGTLAYTLEFLMGFMGGTSRWRTMPWMVTFFGILVIPLGFVSIFLVISQPLAVGAWCAFCLFSAIVMLPMIPLQIDEVIAMWQHMVQRKQKGDSLWKVFWKGGDALSTEMDQRSPELVTFVDNPWKVFKSSIWGMTAPWQLTISVIIGLWLMFSPTVFQMGIETSYANLNHLGGALVIVFAVVAMAEVLRSFRYFNVLLGLALAVMPWLLEDSGMSLTISSSLSGITIMALSFSKGKINETYGLWDKYVV
;
A
#
# COMPACT_ATOMS: atom_id res chain seq x y z
N MET A 1 12.79 51.23 25.89
CA MET A 1 11.54 51.94 25.63
C MET A 1 11.38 51.93 24.11
N ASP A 2 11.13 50.76 23.55
CA ASP A 2 9.80 50.14 23.36
C ASP A 2 9.35 50.44 21.93
N ASP A 3 9.51 49.46 21.03
CA ASP A 3 8.44 49.02 20.12
C ASP A 3 8.90 47.84 19.23
N HIS A 4 8.91 46.63 19.79
CA HIS A 4 9.04 45.39 19.03
C HIS A 4 8.09 44.34 19.58
N ALA A 5 6.81 44.39 19.18
CA ALA A 5 5.92 43.24 19.12
C ALA A 5 4.58 43.63 18.47
N LYS A 6 4.57 43.90 17.15
CA LYS A 6 3.32 43.72 16.40
C LYS A 6 3.00 42.24 16.39
N LYS A 7 2.18 41.83 17.37
CA LYS A 7 1.37 40.61 17.37
C LYS A 7 0.80 40.39 15.97
N MET A 8 1.31 39.40 15.24
CA MET A 8 0.54 38.74 14.20
C MET A 8 -0.50 37.81 14.85
N GLU A 9 -1.40 38.37 15.66
CA GLU A 9 -2.67 37.73 16.02
C GLU A 9 -3.62 37.99 14.85
N GLY A 10 -3.71 37.08 13.87
CA GLY A 10 -4.64 37.32 12.75
C GLY A 10 -4.62 36.38 11.56
N MET A 11 -3.66 35.47 11.41
CA MET A 11 -3.85 34.37 10.47
C MET A 11 -4.71 33.31 11.14
N GLY A 12 -6.03 33.34 10.88
CA GLY A 12 -6.94 32.29 11.32
C GLY A 12 -6.34 30.94 10.94
N SER A 13 -6.04 30.11 11.94
CA SER A 13 -5.35 28.82 11.80
C SER A 13 -6.24 27.73 11.17
N ARG A 14 -7.00 28.11 10.13
CA ARG A 14 -7.77 27.19 9.30
C ARG A 14 -6.79 26.45 8.40
N GLY A 15 -6.76 25.13 8.51
CA GLY A 15 -6.07 24.26 7.55
C GLY A 15 -4.82 23.54 8.07
N VAL A 16 -4.37 23.78 9.30
CA VAL A 16 -3.32 22.93 9.89
C VAL A 16 -3.94 21.61 10.33
N THR A 17 -3.71 20.57 9.55
CA THR A 17 -4.23 19.21 9.78
C THR A 17 -3.33 18.37 10.68
N ARG A 18 -2.13 18.85 11.03
CA ARG A 18 -1.10 18.07 11.72
C ARG A 18 -0.34 18.88 12.78
N PRO A 19 -0.65 18.72 14.07
CA PRO A 19 0.03 19.46 15.14
C PRO A 19 1.52 19.10 15.27
N MET A 20 1.96 17.97 14.71
CA MET A 20 3.37 17.56 14.67
C MET A 20 4.25 18.46 13.78
N MET A 21 3.73 18.93 12.63
CA MET A 21 4.51 19.77 11.71
C MET A 21 4.78 21.16 12.30
N ASP A 22 3.82 21.72 13.04
CA ASP A 22 3.98 23.02 13.69
C ASP A 22 4.97 22.95 14.85
N MET A 23 5.02 21.83 15.60
CA MET A 23 6.00 21.65 16.67
C MET A 23 7.42 21.38 16.17
N GLU A 24 7.58 20.65 15.05
CA GLU A 24 8.89 20.50 14.41
C GLU A 24 9.45 21.87 13.96
N LYS A 25 8.60 22.77 13.44
CA LYS A 25 8.97 24.16 13.10
C LYS A 25 9.30 25.03 14.31
N HIS A 26 8.56 24.89 15.41
CA HIS A 26 8.85 25.67 16.62
C HIS A 26 10.11 25.20 17.34
N ASN A 27 10.40 23.89 17.34
CA ASN A 27 11.61 23.35 17.96
C ASN A 27 12.87 23.58 17.12
N THR A 28 12.77 23.67 15.78
CA THR A 28 13.92 24.05 14.93
C THR A 28 14.38 25.49 15.15
N MET A 29 13.55 26.35 15.74
CA MET A 29 13.94 27.72 16.11
C MET A 29 14.61 27.83 17.49
N GLN A 30 14.63 26.77 18.31
CA GLN A 30 15.33 26.75 19.60
C GLN A 30 16.60 25.91 19.47
N GLY A 31 17.76 26.55 19.69
CA GLY A 31 19.10 26.03 19.40
C GLY A 31 19.39 24.62 19.92
N HIS A 32 20.13 23.87 19.11
CA HIS A 32 20.60 22.52 19.38
C HIS A 32 21.77 22.50 20.37
N GLU A 33 21.50 22.33 21.67
CA GLU A 33 22.46 21.72 22.61
C GLU A 33 21.71 20.89 23.67
N ASN A 34 22.01 19.58 23.72
CA ASN A 34 21.72 18.63 24.81
C ASN A 34 20.48 18.91 25.69
N MET A 35 19.28 18.90 25.12
CA MET A 35 18.06 18.81 25.92
C MET A 35 17.84 17.37 26.41
N ASP A 36 17.78 17.21 27.73
CA ASP A 36 17.44 15.94 28.40
C ASP A 36 16.08 15.42 27.90
N MET A 37 15.98 14.12 27.64
CA MET A 37 14.75 13.44 27.18
C MET A 37 13.59 13.62 28.16
N GLY A 38 13.89 13.93 29.43
CA GLY A 38 12.91 14.30 30.45
C GLY A 38 12.20 15.64 30.17
N ALA A 39 12.88 16.61 29.56
CA ALA A 39 12.38 17.98 29.35
C ALA A 39 11.38 18.09 28.18
N MET A 40 11.30 17.10 27.29
CA MET A 40 10.37 17.08 26.15
C MET A 40 8.97 16.49 26.46
N LYS A 41 8.66 16.20 27.73
CA LYS A 41 7.37 15.60 28.11
C LYS A 41 6.30 16.67 28.32
N MET A 42 5.36 16.77 27.37
CA MET A 42 4.16 17.59 27.54
C MET A 42 3.32 17.16 28.76
N SER A 43 2.84 18.13 29.53
CA SER A 43 1.92 17.88 30.64
C SER A 43 0.56 17.37 30.13
N ALA A 44 -0.22 16.73 31.00
CA ALA A 44 -1.57 16.28 30.65
C ALA A 44 -2.50 17.46 30.30
N ALA A 45 -2.30 18.61 30.95
CA ALA A 45 -3.07 19.83 30.67
C ALA A 45 -2.75 20.38 29.28
N ASP A 46 -1.49 20.40 28.88
CA ASP A 46 -1.06 20.86 27.55
C ASP A 46 -1.62 19.97 26.44
N ARG A 47 -1.59 18.64 26.64
CA ARG A 47 -2.18 17.66 25.71
C ARG A 47 -3.68 17.88 25.53
N MET A 48 -4.40 18.17 26.61
CA MET A 48 -5.84 18.43 26.56
C MET A 48 -6.17 19.76 25.88
N LYS A 49 -5.35 20.80 26.09
CA LYS A 49 -5.48 22.09 25.40
C LYS A 49 -5.25 21.92 23.89
N MET A 50 -4.15 21.27 23.52
CA MET A 50 -3.81 20.97 22.11
C MET A 50 -4.91 20.14 21.43
N LEU A 51 -5.47 19.14 22.11
CA LEU A 51 -6.57 18.35 21.59
C LEU A 51 -7.81 19.20 21.29
N LYS A 52 -8.16 20.15 22.18
CA LYS A 52 -9.29 21.05 21.96
C LYS A 52 -9.03 22.02 20.80
N ASP A 53 -7.82 22.56 20.69
CA ASP A 53 -7.49 23.51 19.64
C ASP A 53 -7.46 22.83 18.26
N HIS A 54 -6.85 21.66 18.18
CA HIS A 54 -6.91 20.81 16.98
C HIS A 54 -8.35 20.43 16.61
N HIS A 55 -9.19 20.07 17.59
CA HIS A 55 -10.59 19.76 17.36
C HIS A 55 -11.36 20.95 16.76
N LYS A 56 -11.08 22.19 17.21
CA LYS A 56 -11.68 23.40 16.63
C LYS A 56 -11.29 23.59 15.17
N GLN A 57 -10.03 23.33 14.82
CA GLN A 57 -9.52 23.48 13.45
C GLN A 57 -10.12 22.44 12.48
N THR A 58 -10.48 21.26 13.00
CA THR A 58 -11.00 20.13 12.22
C THR A 58 -12.50 19.94 12.36
N LEU A 59 -13.21 20.81 13.08
CA LEU A 59 -14.64 20.67 13.35
C LEU A 59 -15.50 20.59 12.07
N TRP A 60 -15.10 21.31 11.01
CA TRP A 60 -15.78 21.30 9.71
C TRP A 60 -15.82 19.91 9.08
N VAL A 61 -14.81 19.07 9.35
CA VAL A 61 -14.70 17.72 8.81
C VAL A 61 -15.86 16.84 9.26
N TYR A 62 -16.23 16.92 10.54
CA TYR A 62 -17.35 16.15 11.09
C TYR A 62 -18.71 16.64 10.58
N TRP A 63 -18.84 17.94 10.28
CA TRP A 63 -20.01 18.47 9.58
C TRP A 63 -20.11 17.91 8.15
N VAL A 64 -18.99 17.86 7.42
CA VAL A 64 -18.96 17.25 6.08
C VAL A 64 -19.35 15.77 6.15
N ILE A 65 -18.90 15.02 7.16
CA ILE A 65 -19.33 13.62 7.35
C ILE A 65 -20.85 13.51 7.54
N VAL A 66 -21.47 14.41 8.31
CA VAL A 66 -22.94 14.43 8.47
C VAL A 66 -23.63 14.70 7.13
N LEU A 67 -23.12 15.66 6.34
CA LEU A 67 -23.65 15.97 5.01
C LEU A 67 -23.48 14.80 4.03
N LEU A 68 -22.35 14.10 4.08
CA LEU A 68 -22.13 12.86 3.32
C LEU A 68 -23.09 11.76 3.76
N GLY A 69 -23.46 11.68 5.04
CA GLY A 69 -24.49 10.77 5.52
C GLY A 69 -25.86 11.06 4.90
N VAL A 70 -26.24 12.34 4.80
CA VAL A 70 -27.47 12.74 4.09
C VAL A 70 -27.38 12.41 2.60
N TRP A 71 -26.22 12.65 1.96
CA TRP A 71 -25.97 12.27 0.58
C TRP A 71 -26.15 10.77 0.34
N MET A 72 -25.60 9.92 1.21
CA MET A 72 -25.72 8.47 1.11
C MET A 72 -27.17 7.98 1.25
N ILE A 73 -28.00 8.64 2.06
CA ILE A 73 -29.45 8.35 2.13
C ILE A 73 -30.15 8.79 0.85
N ALA A 74 -29.79 9.97 0.33
CA ALA A 74 -30.43 10.54 -0.85
C ALA A 74 -30.05 9.81 -2.15
N SER A 75 -28.82 9.29 -2.27
CA SER A 75 -28.29 8.67 -3.50
C SER A 75 -29.19 7.57 -4.07
N PRO A 76 -29.59 6.52 -3.33
CA PRO A 76 -30.46 5.48 -3.86
C PRO A 76 -31.91 5.95 -4.08
N LEU A 77 -32.35 7.03 -3.42
CA LEU A 77 -33.68 7.63 -3.61
C LEU A 77 -33.76 8.49 -4.88
N THR A 78 -32.63 9.10 -5.30
CA THR A 78 -32.55 9.94 -6.50
C THR A 78 -32.09 9.16 -7.72
N PHE A 79 -31.16 8.23 -7.54
CA PHE A 79 -30.64 7.35 -8.57
C PHE A 79 -31.12 5.92 -8.30
N ASP A 80 -32.30 5.59 -8.81
CA ASP A 80 -32.90 4.26 -8.70
C ASP A 80 -31.93 3.16 -9.19
N TYR A 81 -31.42 2.34 -8.26
CA TYR A 81 -30.48 1.26 -8.54
C TYR A 81 -31.11 0.08 -9.29
N GLY A 82 -32.43 0.09 -9.53
CA GLY A 82 -33.11 -0.84 -10.44
C GLY A 82 -33.04 -0.46 -11.91
N LYS A 83 -32.49 0.72 -12.27
CA LYS A 83 -32.34 1.16 -13.66
C LYS A 83 -30.94 0.87 -14.20
N ASN A 84 -30.85 0.56 -15.49
CA ASN A 84 -29.60 0.27 -16.20
C ASN A 84 -28.75 -0.80 -15.48
N VAL A 85 -29.43 -1.86 -15.03
CA VAL A 85 -28.78 -2.96 -14.31
C VAL A 85 -27.94 -3.81 -15.25
N VAL A 86 -26.78 -4.22 -14.77
CA VAL A 86 -25.84 -5.06 -15.51
C VAL A 86 -25.67 -6.43 -14.86
N SER A 87 -25.38 -7.41 -15.70
CA SER A 87 -24.95 -8.73 -15.25
C SER A 87 -23.42 -8.77 -15.18
N PRO A 88 -22.85 -9.45 -14.18
CA PRO A 88 -21.40 -9.66 -14.11
C PRO A 88 -20.85 -10.31 -15.39
N ALA A 89 -19.62 -9.98 -15.74
CA ALA A 89 -18.98 -10.52 -16.94
C ALA A 89 -18.77 -12.04 -16.87
N GLY A 90 -18.76 -12.68 -18.04
CA GLY A 90 -18.46 -14.11 -18.17
C GLY A 90 -19.59 -15.05 -17.73
N GLY A 91 -20.80 -14.54 -17.49
CA GLY A 91 -21.95 -15.36 -17.10
C GLY A 91 -21.82 -16.02 -15.73
N ARG A 92 -20.91 -15.52 -14.88
CA ARG A 92 -20.64 -16.09 -13.55
C ARG A 92 -21.87 -16.09 -12.66
N SER A 93 -22.06 -17.18 -11.92
CA SER A 93 -23.10 -17.28 -10.90
C SER A 93 -22.73 -16.42 -9.69
N VAL A 94 -23.61 -15.52 -9.29
CA VAL A 94 -23.46 -14.71 -8.09
C VAL A 94 -24.33 -15.26 -6.97
N TRP A 95 -23.88 -15.14 -5.73
CA TRP A 95 -24.56 -15.68 -4.56
C TRP A 95 -25.86 -14.92 -4.19
N LEU A 96 -26.11 -13.75 -4.78
CA LEU A 96 -27.35 -12.98 -4.64
C LEU A 96 -28.10 -12.89 -5.98
N SER A 97 -29.43 -13.00 -5.91
CA SER A 97 -30.31 -12.69 -7.02
C SER A 97 -30.26 -11.20 -7.38
N LEU A 98 -30.65 -10.81 -8.59
CA LEU A 98 -30.65 -9.41 -9.01
C LEU A 98 -31.49 -8.52 -8.07
N SER A 99 -32.67 -8.98 -7.66
CA SER A 99 -33.52 -8.25 -6.72
C SER A 99 -32.84 -8.05 -5.37
N ASP A 100 -32.13 -9.07 -4.87
CA ASP A 100 -31.43 -8.98 -3.60
C ASP A 100 -30.20 -8.08 -3.70
N ARG A 101 -29.49 -8.08 -4.83
CA ARG A 101 -28.35 -7.17 -5.08
C ARG A 101 -28.78 -5.71 -5.07
N ILE A 102 -29.89 -5.39 -5.75
CA ILE A 102 -30.47 -4.04 -5.76
C ILE A 102 -30.87 -3.64 -4.35
N ALA A 103 -31.63 -4.49 -3.65
CA ALA A 103 -32.08 -4.22 -2.29
C ALA A 103 -30.90 -4.07 -1.31
N ALA A 104 -29.88 -4.92 -1.40
CA ALA A 104 -28.70 -4.89 -0.55
C ALA A 104 -27.91 -3.60 -0.73
N MET A 105 -27.66 -3.17 -1.98
CA MET A 105 -26.99 -1.89 -2.25
C MET A 105 -27.83 -0.71 -1.76
N TYR A 106 -29.13 -0.71 -2.04
CA TYR A 106 -30.06 0.33 -1.62
C TYR A 106 -30.05 0.53 -0.09
N TRP A 107 -30.20 -0.56 0.67
CA TRP A 107 -30.23 -0.49 2.13
C TRP A 107 -28.85 -0.28 2.74
N SER A 108 -27.79 -0.81 2.14
CA SER A 108 -26.41 -0.55 2.58
C SER A 108 -26.11 0.94 2.60
N ASP A 109 -26.47 1.66 1.54
CA ASP A 109 -26.21 3.10 1.42
C ASP A 109 -27.05 3.92 2.42
N ILE A 110 -28.34 3.60 2.57
CA ILE A 110 -29.23 4.26 3.55
C ILE A 110 -28.75 4.03 4.98
N ILE A 111 -28.48 2.78 5.36
CA ILE A 111 -28.05 2.43 6.73
C ILE A 111 -26.71 3.10 7.03
N SER A 112 -25.75 3.02 6.10
CA SER A 112 -24.47 3.68 6.25
C SER A 112 -24.64 5.19 6.39
N GLY A 113 -25.51 5.81 5.59
CA GLY A 113 -25.83 7.23 5.68
C GLY A 113 -26.41 7.65 7.04
N ILE A 114 -27.36 6.89 7.59
CA ILE A 114 -27.93 7.13 8.93
C ILE A 114 -26.85 7.03 10.00
N LEU A 115 -26.00 5.99 9.94
CA LEU A 115 -24.92 5.82 10.90
C LEU A 115 -23.89 6.96 10.82
N LEU A 116 -23.56 7.44 9.61
CA LEU A 116 -22.68 8.60 9.42
C LEU A 116 -23.26 9.88 10.04
N ILE A 117 -24.57 10.11 9.92
CA ILE A 117 -25.23 11.24 10.58
C ILE A 117 -25.09 11.12 12.10
N ILE A 118 -25.40 9.96 12.67
CA ILE A 118 -25.37 9.73 14.13
C ILE A 118 -23.94 9.88 14.67
N PHE A 119 -22.97 9.18 14.09
CA PHE A 119 -21.60 9.19 14.57
C PHE A 119 -20.84 10.46 14.18
N GLY A 120 -21.15 11.08 13.04
CA GLY A 120 -20.67 12.41 12.66
C GLY A 120 -21.13 13.47 13.66
N TRP A 121 -22.42 13.50 13.99
CA TRP A 121 -22.96 14.41 15.00
C TRP A 121 -22.32 14.20 16.37
N ARG A 122 -22.16 12.93 16.77
CA ARG A 122 -21.48 12.56 18.02
C ARG A 122 -20.02 13.02 18.05
N SER A 123 -19.37 13.08 16.90
CA SER A 123 -17.97 13.50 16.74
C SER A 123 -17.78 15.02 16.70
N LEU A 124 -18.86 15.82 16.65
CA LEU A 124 -18.78 17.28 16.83
C LEU A 124 -18.27 17.66 18.23
N LYS A 125 -18.41 16.77 19.22
CA LYS A 125 -17.82 16.92 20.55
C LYS A 125 -16.40 16.33 20.58
N PRO A 126 -15.43 17.00 21.22
CA PRO A 126 -14.06 16.50 21.33
C PRO A 126 -13.99 15.19 22.14
N ASN A 127 -12.89 14.46 21.95
CA ASN A 127 -12.57 13.21 22.68
C ASN A 127 -13.62 12.09 22.51
N ARG A 128 -14.03 11.83 21.27
CA ARG A 128 -14.96 10.75 20.90
C ARG A 128 -14.30 9.76 19.92
N PRO A 129 -13.20 9.09 20.31
CA PRO A 129 -12.41 8.27 19.40
C PRO A 129 -13.19 7.11 18.78
N TYR A 130 -14.06 6.46 19.56
CA TYR A 130 -14.88 5.36 19.06
C TYR A 130 -15.82 5.79 17.94
N SER A 131 -16.40 6.99 18.02
CA SER A 131 -17.28 7.50 16.96
C SER A 131 -16.51 7.66 15.64
N VAL A 132 -15.30 8.21 15.72
CA VAL A 132 -14.46 8.47 14.53
C VAL A 132 -13.98 7.15 13.91
N TRP A 133 -13.62 6.16 14.73
CA TRP A 133 -13.29 4.82 14.24
C TRP A 133 -14.48 4.13 13.57
N ILE A 134 -15.68 4.24 14.14
CA ILE A 134 -16.89 3.70 13.52
C ILE A 134 -17.14 4.37 12.17
N ILE A 135 -16.97 5.69 12.04
CA ILE A 135 -17.08 6.39 10.75
C ILE A 135 -16.05 5.84 9.74
N CYS A 136 -14.81 5.61 10.16
CA CYS A 136 -13.80 5.01 9.29
C CYS A 136 -14.21 3.61 8.81
N PHE A 137 -14.72 2.75 9.70
CA PHE A 137 -15.20 1.42 9.33
C PHE A 137 -16.43 1.46 8.42
N ILE A 138 -17.30 2.45 8.59
CA ILE A 138 -18.41 2.69 7.65
C ILE A 138 -17.86 3.09 6.28
N GLY A 139 -16.84 3.95 6.21
CA GLY A 139 -16.18 4.29 4.94
C GLY A 139 -15.58 3.06 4.24
N ILE A 140 -14.90 2.20 4.99
CA ILE A 140 -14.38 0.91 4.49
C ILE A 140 -15.52 0.02 3.99
N TRP A 141 -16.60 -0.10 4.76
CA TRP A 141 -17.79 -0.87 4.37
C TRP A 141 -18.41 -0.34 3.07
N ILE A 142 -18.60 0.98 2.95
CA ILE A 142 -19.15 1.59 1.74
C ILE A 142 -18.26 1.27 0.53
N SER A 143 -16.93 1.36 0.64
CA SER A 143 -16.04 0.97 -0.46
C SER A 143 -16.07 -0.53 -0.79
N MET A 144 -16.43 -1.37 0.19
CA MET A 144 -16.45 -2.83 0.08
C MET A 144 -17.78 -3.38 -0.45
N ALA A 145 -18.89 -2.76 -0.08
CA ALA A 145 -20.25 -3.20 -0.40
C ALA A 145 -20.49 -3.46 -1.90
N PRO A 146 -19.99 -2.63 -2.84
CA PRO A 146 -20.24 -2.86 -4.26
C PRO A 146 -19.70 -4.16 -4.83
N PHE A 147 -18.57 -4.67 -4.37
CA PHE A 147 -18.05 -5.93 -4.92
C PHE A 147 -18.50 -7.14 -4.11
N ILE A 148 -18.88 -6.95 -2.83
CA ILE A 148 -19.58 -7.98 -2.06
C ILE A 148 -20.96 -8.21 -2.67
N PHE A 149 -21.78 -7.17 -2.79
CA PHE A 149 -23.14 -7.32 -3.32
C PHE A 149 -23.20 -7.37 -4.84
N TRP A 150 -22.05 -7.37 -5.53
CA TRP A 150 -21.98 -7.28 -6.99
C TRP A 150 -22.89 -6.15 -7.49
N ALA A 151 -22.52 -4.90 -7.25
CA ALA A 151 -23.35 -3.74 -7.49
C ALA A 151 -23.96 -3.82 -8.91
N PRO A 152 -25.30 -3.76 -9.02
CA PRO A 152 -25.96 -3.97 -10.30
C PRO A 152 -25.83 -2.76 -11.22
N THR A 153 -25.36 -1.61 -10.72
CA THR A 153 -25.26 -0.37 -11.50
C THR A 153 -23.92 0.32 -11.30
N ALA A 154 -23.40 0.91 -12.37
CA ALA A 154 -22.13 1.64 -12.35
C ALA A 154 -22.18 2.83 -11.40
N ILE A 155 -23.36 3.46 -11.24
CA ILE A 155 -23.53 4.62 -10.36
C ILE A 155 -23.37 4.25 -8.89
N ALA A 156 -23.88 3.09 -8.47
CA ALA A 156 -23.73 2.61 -7.10
C ALA A 156 -22.25 2.32 -6.79
N TYR A 157 -21.54 1.69 -7.72
CA TYR A 157 -20.09 1.44 -7.61
C TYR A 157 -19.28 2.74 -7.54
N TYR A 158 -19.56 3.69 -8.43
CA TYR A 158 -18.88 4.98 -8.46
C TYR A 158 -19.12 5.79 -7.18
N ASN A 159 -20.38 5.91 -6.74
CA ASN A 159 -20.75 6.62 -5.52
C ASN A 159 -20.04 6.02 -4.31
N SER A 160 -20.12 4.69 -4.15
CA SER A 160 -19.52 3.97 -3.03
C SER A 160 -18.00 4.08 -2.98
N THR A 161 -17.31 3.93 -4.12
CA THR A 161 -15.84 4.03 -4.18
C THR A 161 -15.35 5.44 -3.81
N MET A 162 -16.02 6.49 -4.32
CA MET A 162 -15.64 7.86 -4.01
C MET A 162 -16.00 8.29 -2.58
N VAL A 163 -17.26 8.08 -2.18
CA VAL A 163 -17.75 8.51 -0.87
C VAL A 163 -17.07 7.73 0.24
N GLY A 164 -16.85 6.42 0.06
CA GLY A 164 -16.10 5.60 1.02
C GLY A 164 -14.67 6.11 1.23
N ALA A 165 -13.93 6.40 0.16
CA ALA A 165 -12.58 6.97 0.26
C ALA A 165 -12.58 8.36 0.94
N LEU A 166 -13.55 9.21 0.62
CA LEU A 166 -13.71 10.52 1.28
C LEU A 166 -13.99 10.39 2.77
N ILE A 167 -14.86 9.46 3.18
CA ILE A 167 -15.17 9.21 4.59
C ILE A 167 -13.96 8.71 5.35
N ILE A 168 -13.16 7.80 4.77
CA ILE A 168 -11.91 7.34 5.38
C ILE A 168 -10.94 8.52 5.55
N ALA A 169 -10.77 9.33 4.50
CA ALA A 169 -9.89 10.50 4.55
C ALA A 169 -10.35 11.54 5.60
N LEU A 170 -11.64 11.87 5.63
CA LEU A 170 -12.23 12.82 6.58
C LEU A 170 -12.24 12.28 8.01
N SER A 171 -12.30 10.97 8.23
CA SER A 171 -12.35 10.42 9.59
C SER A 171 -10.99 10.33 10.26
N ILE A 172 -9.97 9.77 9.58
CA ILE A 172 -8.69 9.43 10.25
C ILE A 172 -7.45 10.06 9.60
N LEU A 173 -7.55 10.56 8.37
CA LEU A 173 -6.40 11.12 7.66
C LEU A 173 -6.25 12.62 7.89
N ILE A 174 -7.32 13.38 7.65
CA ILE A 174 -7.35 14.84 7.76
C ILE A 174 -7.26 15.29 9.23
N PRO A 175 -8.12 14.81 10.15
CA PRO A 175 -7.96 15.14 11.57
C PRO A 175 -6.87 14.32 12.27
N GLY A 176 -6.21 13.40 11.55
CA GLY A 176 -5.28 12.44 12.14
C GLY A 176 -5.96 11.35 12.97
N MET A 177 -5.15 10.43 13.49
CA MET A 177 -5.68 9.29 14.25
C MET A 177 -6.42 9.76 15.51
N PRO A 178 -7.58 9.15 15.83
CA PRO A 178 -8.27 9.41 17.07
C PRO A 178 -7.35 9.29 18.29
N ASN A 179 -7.33 10.33 19.14
CA ASN A 179 -6.49 10.43 20.33
C ASN A 179 -4.96 10.43 20.10
N MET A 180 -4.47 10.65 18.88
CA MET A 180 -3.04 10.76 18.60
C MET A 180 -2.32 11.76 19.52
N ILE A 181 -2.93 12.92 19.77
CA ILE A 181 -2.36 14.00 20.60
C ILE A 181 -2.14 13.54 22.05
N LEU A 182 -3.01 12.69 22.58
CA LEU A 182 -2.90 12.18 23.95
C LEU A 182 -1.73 11.20 24.11
N PHE A 183 -1.37 10.49 23.04
CA PHE A 183 -0.29 9.50 23.02
C PHE A 183 0.96 9.99 22.30
N MET A 184 1.02 11.28 21.97
CA MET A 184 2.13 11.85 21.21
C MET A 184 3.44 11.72 21.99
N LYS A 185 4.48 11.24 21.30
CA LYS A 185 5.82 11.02 21.84
C LYS A 185 6.84 11.82 21.04
N MET A 186 7.48 12.78 21.69
CA MET A 186 8.56 13.60 21.11
C MET A 186 9.86 12.79 20.97
N GLY A 187 10.76 13.29 20.14
CA GLY A 187 12.09 12.72 19.89
C GLY A 187 12.34 12.42 18.41
N GLY A 188 13.50 11.83 18.13
CA GLY A 188 14.03 11.66 16.78
C GLY A 188 13.11 10.90 15.82
N ASN A 189 13.32 11.13 14.53
CA ASN A 189 12.56 10.50 13.45
C ASN A 189 13.39 9.49 12.63
N VAL A 190 14.70 9.41 12.86
CA VAL A 190 15.59 8.38 12.26
C VAL A 190 15.69 7.17 13.19
N PRO A 191 15.50 5.93 12.68
CA PRO A 191 15.74 4.73 13.48
C PRO A 191 17.21 4.61 13.92
N THR A 192 17.45 4.11 15.14
CA THR A 192 18.81 4.08 15.71
C THR A 192 19.74 3.20 14.88
N GLY A 193 20.84 3.79 14.38
CA GLY A 193 21.84 3.12 13.54
C GLY A 193 21.51 3.10 12.05
N TRP A 194 20.40 3.73 11.63
CA TRP A 194 20.04 3.85 10.23
C TRP A 194 20.65 5.10 9.59
N SER A 195 21.05 4.99 8.33
CA SER A 195 21.61 6.09 7.53
C SER A 195 20.55 7.01 6.88
N TYR A 196 19.28 6.61 6.94
CA TYR A 196 18.13 7.35 6.40
C TYR A 196 16.84 7.01 7.15
N ASN A 197 15.77 7.77 6.88
CA ASN A 197 14.45 7.52 7.44
C ASN A 197 13.53 6.78 6.43
N PRO A 198 13.13 5.53 6.70
CA PRO A 198 12.24 4.78 5.81
C PRO A 198 10.79 5.31 5.80
N SER A 199 10.41 6.13 6.77
CA SER A 199 9.09 6.80 6.84
C SER A 199 9.12 8.21 6.23
N SER A 200 10.18 8.57 5.49
CA SER A 200 10.33 9.89 4.85
C SER A 200 9.23 10.15 3.81
N TRP A 201 8.87 11.43 3.62
CA TRP A 201 7.87 11.81 2.62
C TRP A 201 8.25 11.45 1.18
N PRO A 202 9.51 11.60 0.72
CA PRO A 202 9.91 11.16 -0.60
C PRO A 202 9.56 9.70 -0.87
N GLN A 203 9.97 8.77 0.01
CA GLN A 203 9.69 7.33 -0.14
C GLN A 203 8.20 7.03 -0.13
N ARG A 204 7.45 7.66 0.79
CA ARG A 204 5.99 7.50 0.86
C ARG A 204 5.27 8.06 -0.37
N SER A 205 5.72 9.18 -0.92
CA SER A 205 5.11 9.79 -2.10
C SER A 205 5.22 8.89 -3.32
N LEU A 206 6.36 8.19 -3.48
CA LEU A 206 6.54 7.19 -4.53
C LEU A 206 5.57 6.01 -4.34
N MET A 207 5.47 5.45 -3.13
CA MET A 207 4.54 4.36 -2.84
C MET A 207 3.08 4.76 -3.07
N ILE A 208 2.68 5.97 -2.66
CA ILE A 208 1.34 6.52 -2.91
C ILE A 208 1.06 6.63 -4.41
N GLY A 209 2.03 7.12 -5.18
CA GLY A 209 1.92 7.24 -6.63
C GLY A 209 1.76 5.88 -7.32
N LEU A 210 2.57 4.89 -6.94
CA LEU A 210 2.48 3.52 -7.44
C LEU A 210 1.14 2.87 -7.08
N ALA A 211 0.70 2.97 -5.82
CA ALA A 211 -0.59 2.48 -5.37
C ALA A 211 -1.76 3.12 -6.14
N PHE A 212 -1.69 4.41 -6.45
CA PHE A 212 -2.71 5.09 -7.26
C PHE A 212 -2.73 4.60 -8.72
N ILE A 213 -1.57 4.34 -9.31
CA ILE A 213 -1.48 3.74 -10.65
C ILE A 213 -2.08 2.33 -10.65
N GLY A 214 -1.76 1.51 -9.64
CA GLY A 214 -2.36 0.20 -9.43
C GLY A 214 -3.87 0.27 -9.24
N TRP A 215 -4.35 1.25 -8.48
CA TRP A 215 -5.78 1.52 -8.29
C TRP A 215 -6.51 1.79 -9.61
N LEU A 216 -5.92 2.58 -10.52
CA LEU A 216 -6.51 2.85 -11.84
C LEU A 216 -6.64 1.59 -12.68
N ALA A 217 -5.59 0.76 -12.71
CA ALA A 217 -5.61 -0.51 -13.44
C ALA A 217 -6.64 -1.48 -12.85
N SER A 218 -6.63 -1.66 -11.52
CA SER A 218 -7.56 -2.54 -10.81
C SER A 218 -9.02 -2.08 -10.96
N ARG A 219 -9.27 -0.77 -10.93
CA ARG A 219 -10.62 -0.21 -11.12
C ARG A 219 -11.14 -0.44 -12.53
N TYR A 220 -10.27 -0.34 -13.54
CA TYR A 220 -10.63 -0.62 -14.92
C TYR A 220 -11.01 -2.10 -15.12
N LEU A 221 -10.20 -3.01 -14.59
CA LEU A 221 -10.48 -4.45 -14.63
C LEU A 221 -11.74 -4.83 -13.81
N GLY A 222 -11.93 -4.19 -12.66
CA GLY A 222 -13.12 -4.38 -11.82
C GLY A 222 -14.40 -3.88 -12.49
N ALA A 223 -14.31 -2.81 -13.29
CA ALA A 223 -15.45 -2.33 -14.07
C ALA A 223 -15.90 -3.35 -15.13
N PHE A 224 -14.97 -4.07 -15.75
CA PHE A 224 -15.29 -5.18 -16.65
C PHE A 224 -15.95 -6.33 -15.89
N GLN A 225 -15.33 -6.82 -14.81
CA GLN A 225 -15.86 -7.97 -14.07
C GLN A 225 -17.27 -7.73 -13.50
N LEU A 226 -17.55 -6.50 -13.05
CA LEU A 226 -18.88 -6.10 -12.58
C LEU A 226 -19.90 -5.90 -13.71
N GLY A 227 -19.45 -5.88 -14.97
CA GLY A 227 -20.31 -5.78 -16.15
C GLY A 227 -20.61 -4.36 -16.63
N TYR A 228 -19.84 -3.35 -16.19
CA TYR A 228 -20.05 -1.96 -16.60
C TYR A 228 -19.44 -1.63 -17.95
N ILE A 229 -18.49 -2.44 -18.41
CA ILE A 229 -17.89 -2.37 -19.74
C ILE A 229 -17.89 -3.78 -20.34
N ASP A 230 -18.24 -3.89 -21.61
CA ASP A 230 -18.39 -5.19 -22.30
C ASP A 230 -17.08 -5.74 -22.86
N THR A 231 -16.08 -4.86 -23.04
CA THR A 231 -14.78 -5.21 -23.64
C THR A 231 -13.64 -4.62 -22.83
N VAL A 232 -12.52 -5.33 -22.77
CA VAL A 232 -11.28 -4.84 -22.18
C VAL A 232 -10.27 -4.60 -23.27
N TRP A 233 -9.62 -3.44 -23.24
CA TRP A 233 -8.52 -3.13 -24.14
C TRP A 233 -7.29 -3.94 -23.72
N ASP A 234 -6.65 -4.61 -24.66
CA ASP A 234 -5.37 -5.30 -24.42
C ASP A 234 -4.38 -4.91 -25.53
N PRO A 235 -3.34 -4.12 -25.21
CA PRO A 235 -2.38 -3.67 -26.21
C PRO A 235 -1.42 -4.76 -26.69
N PHE A 236 -1.29 -5.89 -25.99
CA PHE A 236 -0.23 -6.87 -26.24
C PHE A 236 -0.76 -8.27 -26.58
N PHE A 237 -1.90 -8.67 -26.01
CA PHE A 237 -2.38 -10.06 -26.06
C PHE A 237 -3.78 -10.23 -26.66
N GLY A 238 -4.34 -9.20 -27.32
CA GLY A 238 -5.64 -9.31 -27.99
C GLY A 238 -6.79 -9.65 -27.03
N GLU A 239 -7.37 -10.84 -27.13
CA GLU A 239 -8.42 -11.28 -26.18
C GLU A 239 -7.85 -11.90 -24.89
N GLY A 240 -6.53 -11.91 -24.72
CA GLY A 240 -5.86 -12.50 -23.56
C GLY A 240 -6.37 -11.98 -22.21
N THR A 241 -6.46 -10.66 -22.03
CA THR A 241 -7.04 -10.08 -20.80
C THR A 241 -8.49 -10.51 -20.58
N LEU A 242 -9.31 -10.59 -21.63
CA LEU A 242 -10.70 -11.03 -21.52
C LEU A 242 -10.78 -12.49 -21.05
N ASN A 243 -9.94 -13.37 -21.62
CA ASN A 243 -9.87 -14.78 -21.25
C ASN A 243 -9.42 -14.97 -19.79
N VAL A 244 -8.44 -14.19 -19.33
CA VAL A 244 -8.00 -14.22 -17.92
C VAL A 244 -9.12 -13.78 -16.97
N LEU A 245 -9.82 -12.67 -17.27
CA LEU A 245 -10.86 -12.13 -16.39
C LEU A 245 -12.12 -13.00 -16.35
N ASN A 246 -12.40 -13.78 -17.39
CA ASN A 246 -13.53 -14.72 -17.48
C ASN A 246 -13.11 -16.19 -17.30
N SER A 247 -11.91 -16.44 -16.77
CA SER A 247 -11.41 -17.80 -16.51
C SER A 247 -12.11 -18.46 -15.32
N ASP A 248 -12.02 -19.79 -15.25
CA ASP A 248 -12.49 -20.57 -14.09
C ASP A 248 -11.79 -20.14 -12.79
N MET A 249 -10.52 -19.73 -12.87
CA MET A 249 -9.77 -19.20 -11.75
C MET A 249 -10.42 -17.91 -11.21
N SER A 250 -10.77 -16.97 -12.09
CA SER A 250 -11.50 -15.75 -11.74
C SER A 250 -12.90 -16.06 -11.19
N HIS A 251 -13.59 -17.05 -11.76
CA HIS A 251 -14.92 -17.48 -11.31
C HIS A 251 -14.90 -18.27 -9.99
N SER A 252 -13.76 -18.81 -9.58
CA SER A 252 -13.61 -19.54 -8.30
C SER A 252 -13.74 -18.63 -7.08
N TRP A 253 -13.47 -17.33 -7.26
CA TRP A 253 -13.64 -16.35 -6.20
C TRP A 253 -15.08 -15.85 -6.13
N PRO A 254 -15.66 -15.78 -4.91
CA PRO A 254 -17.06 -15.39 -4.77
C PRO A 254 -17.27 -13.90 -5.11
N ILE A 255 -16.22 -13.08 -4.99
CA ILE A 255 -16.20 -11.65 -5.31
C ILE A 255 -15.25 -11.37 -6.48
N SER A 256 -15.45 -10.22 -7.14
CA SER A 256 -14.50 -9.70 -8.13
C SER A 256 -13.13 -9.44 -7.48
N ASP A 257 -12.10 -10.17 -7.94
CA ASP A 257 -10.71 -10.02 -7.52
C ASP A 257 -10.14 -8.64 -7.94
N ALA A 258 -10.50 -8.16 -9.13
CA ALA A 258 -10.08 -6.83 -9.59
C ALA A 258 -10.75 -5.69 -8.78
N ALA A 259 -12.00 -5.84 -8.38
CA ALA A 259 -12.65 -4.86 -7.50
C ALA A 259 -12.11 -4.93 -6.06
N LEU A 260 -11.75 -6.13 -5.57
CA LEU A 260 -11.04 -6.29 -4.30
C LEU A 260 -9.68 -5.57 -4.33
N GLY A 261 -8.93 -5.71 -5.43
CA GLY A 261 -7.69 -4.97 -5.66
C GLY A 261 -7.90 -3.45 -5.59
N THR A 262 -9.04 -2.94 -6.10
CA THR A 262 -9.38 -1.52 -6.01
C THR A 262 -9.52 -1.07 -4.55
N LEU A 263 -10.12 -1.88 -3.67
CA LEU A 263 -10.17 -1.58 -2.24
C LEU A 263 -8.78 -1.65 -1.61
N ALA A 264 -8.00 -2.68 -1.91
CA ALA A 264 -6.64 -2.84 -1.38
C ALA A 264 -5.80 -1.61 -1.71
N TYR A 265 -5.71 -1.22 -2.98
CA TYR A 265 -4.97 -0.02 -3.39
C TYR A 265 -5.54 1.27 -2.78
N THR A 266 -6.86 1.38 -2.60
CA THR A 266 -7.47 2.53 -1.89
C THR A 266 -6.93 2.64 -0.48
N LEU A 267 -6.88 1.53 0.26
CA LEU A 267 -6.32 1.49 1.60
C LEU A 267 -4.81 1.75 1.59
N GLU A 268 -4.05 1.23 0.62
CA GLU A 268 -2.61 1.46 0.48
C GLU A 268 -2.26 2.94 0.41
N PHE A 269 -2.81 3.67 -0.56
CA PHE A 269 -2.43 5.07 -0.71
C PHE A 269 -2.96 5.94 0.43
N LEU A 270 -4.16 5.65 0.97
CA LEU A 270 -4.70 6.38 2.13
C LEU A 270 -3.84 6.17 3.39
N MET A 271 -3.39 4.94 3.66
CA MET A 271 -2.42 4.64 4.72
C MET A 271 -1.04 5.22 4.41
N GLY A 272 -0.67 5.31 3.14
CA GLY A 272 0.50 6.02 2.66
C GLY A 272 0.51 7.49 3.08
N PHE A 273 -0.63 8.19 3.01
CA PHE A 273 -0.77 9.56 3.51
C PHE A 273 -0.79 9.65 5.04
N MET A 274 -1.14 8.57 5.75
CA MET A 274 -1.30 8.55 7.20
C MET A 274 0.03 8.64 7.95
N GLY A 275 0.07 9.51 8.96
CA GLY A 275 1.20 9.64 9.89
C GLY A 275 2.35 10.55 9.44
N GLY A 276 3.26 10.81 10.38
CA GLY A 276 4.47 11.61 10.18
C GLY A 276 5.72 10.78 9.88
N THR A 277 6.88 11.43 9.85
CA THR A 277 8.20 10.81 9.59
C THR A 277 8.68 9.90 10.72
N SER A 278 8.03 9.93 11.88
CA SER A 278 8.30 9.06 13.04
C SER A 278 7.23 7.96 13.22
N ARG A 279 6.46 7.63 12.18
CA ARG A 279 5.34 6.66 12.28
C ARG A 279 5.78 5.24 12.62
N TRP A 280 6.96 4.81 12.18
CA TRP A 280 7.58 3.53 12.56
C TRP A 280 7.67 3.34 14.09
N ARG A 281 7.90 4.40 14.87
CA ARG A 281 7.91 4.35 16.35
C ARG A 281 6.61 4.76 17.00
N THR A 282 5.89 5.73 16.44
CA THR A 282 4.69 6.32 17.07
C THR A 282 3.42 5.52 16.79
N MET A 283 3.36 4.79 15.68
CA MET A 283 2.19 4.02 15.25
C MET A 283 2.59 2.64 14.67
N PRO A 284 3.26 1.74 15.45
CA PRO A 284 3.66 0.43 14.95
C PRO A 284 2.51 -0.42 14.39
N TRP A 285 1.33 -0.35 15.00
CA TRP A 285 0.15 -1.06 14.50
C TRP A 285 -0.20 -0.68 13.06
N MET A 286 -0.10 0.61 12.71
CA MET A 286 -0.44 1.11 11.38
C MET A 286 0.59 0.63 10.35
N VAL A 287 1.88 0.72 10.69
CA VAL A 287 2.97 0.19 9.86
C VAL A 287 2.82 -1.32 9.66
N THR A 288 2.37 -2.05 10.68
CA THR A 288 2.10 -3.49 10.57
C THR A 288 0.97 -3.78 9.60
N PHE A 289 -0.18 -3.10 9.69
CA PHE A 289 -1.28 -3.29 8.73
C PHE A 289 -0.87 -2.86 7.32
N PHE A 290 -0.12 -1.77 7.17
CA PHE A 290 0.36 -1.33 5.87
C PHE A 290 1.32 -2.36 5.27
N GLY A 291 2.22 -2.92 6.07
CA GLY A 291 3.09 -4.04 5.67
C GLY A 291 2.32 -5.31 5.30
N ILE A 292 1.29 -5.69 6.06
CA ILE A 292 0.41 -6.84 5.76
C ILE A 292 -0.36 -6.61 4.45
N LEU A 293 -0.77 -5.37 4.20
CA LEU A 293 -1.53 -5.05 3.02
C LEU A 293 -0.62 -5.08 1.78
N VAL A 294 0.56 -4.44 1.82
CA VAL A 294 1.47 -4.40 0.67
C VAL A 294 2.19 -5.72 0.41
N ILE A 295 2.72 -6.39 1.45
CA ILE A 295 3.63 -7.54 1.27
C ILE A 295 2.85 -8.83 0.96
N PRO A 296 1.97 -9.35 1.84
CA PRO A 296 1.09 -10.47 1.53
C PRO A 296 0.23 -10.31 0.27
N LEU A 297 -0.47 -9.18 0.09
CA LEU A 297 -1.28 -8.99 -1.13
C LEU A 297 -0.37 -8.85 -2.36
N GLY A 298 0.84 -8.30 -2.18
CA GLY A 298 1.97 -8.41 -3.09
C GLY A 298 2.17 -9.81 -3.64
N PHE A 299 2.35 -10.77 -2.74
CA PHE A 299 2.53 -12.18 -3.10
C PHE A 299 1.28 -12.83 -3.70
N VAL A 300 0.07 -12.44 -3.27
CA VAL A 300 -1.17 -12.90 -3.91
C VAL A 300 -1.25 -12.43 -5.37
N SER A 301 -0.89 -11.17 -5.65
CA SER A 301 -0.84 -10.64 -7.01
C SER A 301 0.17 -11.38 -7.89
N ILE A 302 1.35 -11.68 -7.33
CA ILE A 302 2.36 -12.52 -8.00
C ILE A 302 1.81 -13.91 -8.32
N PHE A 303 1.11 -14.54 -7.36
CA PHE A 303 0.47 -15.83 -7.58
C PHE A 303 -0.57 -15.76 -8.71
N LEU A 304 -1.42 -14.72 -8.73
CA LEU A 304 -2.39 -14.52 -9.80
C LEU A 304 -1.72 -14.34 -11.16
N VAL A 305 -0.62 -13.58 -11.25
CA VAL A 305 0.16 -13.42 -12.49
C VAL A 305 0.76 -14.75 -12.95
N ILE A 306 1.31 -15.55 -12.03
CA ILE A 306 1.83 -16.88 -12.33
C ILE A 306 0.70 -17.79 -12.83
N SER A 307 -0.49 -17.70 -12.24
CA SER A 307 -1.62 -18.56 -12.64
C SER A 307 -2.13 -18.31 -14.06
N GLN A 308 -1.85 -17.15 -14.67
CA GLN A 308 -2.38 -16.80 -16.01
C GLN A 308 -1.88 -17.74 -17.11
N PRO A 309 -0.56 -17.90 -17.34
CA PRO A 309 -0.08 -18.87 -18.32
C PRO A 309 -0.32 -20.32 -17.88
N LEU A 310 -0.19 -20.63 -16.58
CA LEU A 310 -0.22 -22.02 -16.10
C LEU A 310 -1.62 -22.63 -16.03
N ALA A 311 -2.64 -21.85 -15.65
CA ALA A 311 -4.00 -22.35 -15.45
C ALA A 311 -4.98 -21.86 -16.52
N VAL A 312 -4.74 -20.69 -17.12
CA VAL A 312 -5.65 -20.12 -18.14
C VAL A 312 -5.12 -20.27 -19.57
N GLY A 313 -3.80 -20.40 -19.74
CA GLY A 313 -3.19 -20.41 -21.08
C GLY A 313 -3.23 -19.04 -21.77
N ALA A 314 -3.40 -17.95 -21.03
CA ALA A 314 -3.51 -16.59 -21.55
C ALA A 314 -2.73 -15.58 -20.70
N TRP A 315 -2.47 -14.40 -21.26
CA TRP A 315 -1.80 -13.30 -20.58
C TRP A 315 -2.73 -12.09 -20.46
N CYS A 316 -2.65 -11.39 -19.33
CA CYS A 316 -3.38 -10.15 -19.10
C CYS A 316 -2.41 -8.98 -18.99
N ALA A 317 -2.42 -8.08 -19.98
CA ALA A 317 -1.53 -6.92 -20.03
C ALA A 317 -1.64 -6.02 -18.79
N PHE A 318 -2.87 -5.70 -18.38
CA PHE A 318 -3.12 -4.84 -17.21
C PHE A 318 -2.77 -5.51 -15.88
N CYS A 319 -2.86 -6.84 -15.80
CA CYS A 319 -2.46 -7.60 -14.62
C CYS A 319 -0.93 -7.61 -14.48
N LEU A 320 -0.20 -7.84 -15.58
CA LEU A 320 1.26 -7.71 -15.62
C LEU A 320 1.71 -6.29 -15.29
N PHE A 321 1.03 -5.27 -15.84
CA PHE A 321 1.30 -3.87 -15.52
C PHE A 321 1.11 -3.60 -14.02
N SER A 322 0.01 -4.07 -13.43
CA SER A 322 -0.25 -3.91 -12.00
C SER A 322 0.83 -4.60 -11.15
N ALA A 323 1.31 -5.77 -11.56
CA ALA A 323 2.41 -6.46 -10.89
C ALA A 323 3.75 -5.73 -11.01
N ILE A 324 4.07 -5.13 -12.16
CA ILE A 324 5.27 -4.29 -12.35
C ILE A 324 5.24 -3.07 -11.43
N VAL A 325 4.06 -2.46 -11.24
CA VAL A 325 3.89 -1.29 -10.36
C VAL A 325 3.98 -1.68 -8.90
N MET A 326 3.41 -2.81 -8.51
CA MET A 326 3.33 -3.29 -7.12
C MET A 326 4.65 -3.91 -6.63
N LEU A 327 5.37 -4.63 -7.48
CA LEU A 327 6.55 -5.40 -7.07
C LEU A 327 7.66 -4.53 -6.42
N PRO A 328 7.98 -3.31 -6.92
CA PRO A 328 8.90 -2.39 -6.25
C PRO A 328 8.39 -1.82 -4.93
N MET A 329 7.09 -1.87 -4.64
CA MET A 329 6.56 -1.38 -3.36
C MET A 329 6.95 -2.31 -2.19
N ILE A 330 7.11 -3.61 -2.45
CA ILE A 330 7.54 -4.60 -1.44
C ILE A 330 8.91 -4.24 -0.83
N PRO A 331 9.99 -4.07 -1.61
CA PRO A 331 11.30 -3.70 -1.06
C PRO A 331 11.32 -2.31 -0.42
N LEU A 332 10.48 -1.37 -0.86
CA LEU A 332 10.39 -0.04 -0.23
C LEU A 332 9.63 -0.07 1.10
N GLN A 333 8.65 -0.96 1.25
CA GLN A 333 7.82 -1.03 2.46
C GLN A 333 8.46 -1.85 3.58
N ILE A 334 9.27 -2.86 3.24
CA ILE A 334 9.87 -3.75 4.24
C ILE A 334 10.80 -3.00 5.20
N ASP A 335 11.51 -1.97 4.72
CA ASP A 335 12.40 -1.14 5.53
C ASP A 335 11.67 -0.55 6.74
N GLU A 336 10.49 0.01 6.50
CA GLU A 336 9.67 0.61 7.54
C GLU A 336 9.20 -0.43 8.58
N VAL A 337 8.84 -1.63 8.10
CA VAL A 337 8.45 -2.76 8.96
C VAL A 337 9.61 -3.21 9.83
N ILE A 338 10.83 -3.29 9.28
CA ILE A 338 12.02 -3.70 10.03
C ILE A 338 12.41 -2.62 11.04
N ALA A 339 12.41 -1.35 10.65
CA ALA A 339 12.68 -0.23 11.57
C ALA A 339 11.69 -0.21 12.75
N MET A 340 10.40 -0.41 12.47
CA MET A 340 9.37 -0.56 13.50
C MET A 340 9.66 -1.76 14.42
N TRP A 341 9.96 -2.93 13.85
CA TRP A 341 10.23 -4.13 14.63
C TRP A 341 11.45 -3.97 15.54
N GLN A 342 12.55 -3.42 15.02
CA GLN A 342 13.75 -3.12 15.79
C GLN A 342 13.43 -2.18 16.96
N HIS A 343 12.64 -1.12 16.72
CA HIS A 343 12.22 -0.21 17.77
C HIS A 343 11.46 -0.94 18.89
N MET A 344 10.49 -1.78 18.52
CA MET A 344 9.69 -2.55 19.48
C MET A 344 10.57 -3.48 20.33
N VAL A 345 11.53 -4.16 19.71
CA VAL A 345 12.49 -5.03 20.41
C VAL A 345 13.38 -4.23 21.36
N GLN A 346 13.92 -3.09 20.91
CA GLN A 346 14.75 -2.20 21.75
C GLN A 346 13.96 -1.64 22.94
N ARG A 347 12.67 -1.29 22.76
CA ARG A 347 11.81 -0.85 23.86
C ARG A 347 11.52 -1.98 24.85
N LYS A 348 11.28 -3.20 24.37
CA LYS A 348 11.14 -4.38 25.24
C LYS A 348 12.39 -4.63 26.08
N GLN A 349 13.58 -4.49 25.48
CA GLN A 349 14.86 -4.62 26.19
C GLN A 349 15.04 -3.55 27.28
N LYS A 350 14.46 -2.36 27.10
CA LYS A 350 14.41 -1.29 28.11
C LYS A 350 13.29 -1.46 29.16
N GLY A 351 12.55 -2.56 29.13
CA GLY A 351 11.50 -2.88 30.12
C GLY A 351 10.08 -2.47 29.75
N ASP A 352 9.83 -1.95 28.53
CA ASP A 352 8.47 -1.63 28.10
C ASP A 352 7.67 -2.87 27.70
N SER A 353 6.35 -2.81 27.90
CA SER A 353 5.41 -3.78 27.33
C SER A 353 5.27 -3.61 25.82
N LEU A 354 5.57 -4.68 25.06
CA LEU A 354 5.40 -4.72 23.60
C LEU A 354 4.00 -4.32 23.15
N TRP A 355 2.96 -4.78 23.84
CA TRP A 355 1.56 -4.48 23.49
C TRP A 355 1.25 -2.99 23.62
N LYS A 356 1.78 -2.35 24.68
CA LYS A 356 1.62 -0.90 24.88
C LYS A 356 2.36 -0.13 23.79
N VAL A 357 3.58 -0.53 23.43
CA VAL A 357 4.37 0.08 22.37
C VAL A 357 3.68 -0.08 21.01
N PHE A 358 3.12 -1.25 20.72
CA PHE A 358 2.43 -1.54 19.47
C PHE A 358 1.24 -0.60 19.23
N TRP A 359 0.36 -0.43 20.23
CA TRP A 359 -0.86 0.38 20.10
C TRP A 359 -0.67 1.87 20.36
N LYS A 360 0.26 2.25 21.26
CA LYS A 360 0.44 3.66 21.71
C LYS A 360 1.77 4.29 21.31
N GLY A 361 2.60 3.56 20.57
CA GLY A 361 3.94 3.98 20.18
C GLY A 361 4.99 3.83 21.29
N GLY A 362 6.26 3.78 20.90
CA GLY A 362 7.43 3.72 21.79
C GLY A 362 8.07 5.09 22.01
N ASP A 363 8.69 5.29 23.19
CA ASP A 363 9.46 6.52 23.41
C ASP A 363 10.69 6.50 22.53
N ALA A 364 11.06 7.65 21.99
CA ALA A 364 12.24 7.75 21.13
C ALA A 364 13.50 7.27 21.87
N LEU A 365 14.37 6.60 21.13
CA LEU A 365 15.64 6.09 21.63
C LEU A 365 16.79 7.06 21.33
N SER A 366 16.61 7.90 20.31
CA SER A 366 17.49 8.99 19.89
C SER A 366 16.69 10.29 19.75
N THR A 367 17.39 11.42 19.78
CA THR A 367 16.85 12.75 19.45
C THR A 367 17.22 13.17 18.03
N GLU A 368 17.92 12.32 17.28
CA GLU A 368 18.40 12.59 15.93
C GLU A 368 17.23 12.80 14.96
N MET A 369 17.31 13.94 14.28
CA MET A 369 16.38 14.33 13.23
C MET A 369 17.03 14.06 11.87
N ASP A 370 16.23 13.60 10.92
CA ASP A 370 16.64 13.35 9.55
C ASP A 370 17.03 14.66 8.87
N GLN A 371 18.33 14.80 8.61
CA GLN A 371 18.90 15.93 7.86
C GLN A 371 19.21 15.56 6.41
N ARG A 372 19.15 14.27 6.06
CA ARG A 372 19.58 13.77 4.75
C ARG A 372 18.43 13.82 3.76
N SER A 373 17.22 13.44 4.17
CA SER A 373 16.05 13.43 3.28
C SER A 373 15.65 14.85 2.87
N PRO A 374 15.48 15.12 1.56
CA PRO A 374 14.95 16.41 1.11
C PRO A 374 13.48 16.55 1.51
N GLU A 375 13.07 17.77 1.84
CA GLU A 375 11.65 18.08 2.04
C GLU A 375 10.88 17.96 0.72
N LEU A 376 9.68 17.38 0.77
CA LEU A 376 8.86 17.13 -0.42
C LEU A 376 8.50 18.42 -1.18
N VAL A 377 8.46 19.57 -0.51
CA VAL A 377 8.22 20.87 -1.15
C VAL A 377 9.26 21.21 -2.22
N THR A 378 10.49 20.68 -2.09
CA THR A 378 11.58 20.87 -3.06
C THR A 378 11.46 19.98 -4.30
N PHE A 379 10.39 19.18 -4.42
CA PHE A 379 10.18 18.27 -5.56
C PHE A 379 10.11 19.02 -6.90
N VAL A 380 9.45 20.18 -6.94
CA VAL A 380 9.32 20.95 -8.19
C VAL A 380 10.68 21.51 -8.62
N ASP A 381 11.47 22.00 -7.65
CA ASP A 381 12.77 22.60 -7.93
C ASP A 381 13.85 21.55 -8.24
N ASN A 382 13.80 20.40 -7.54
CA ASN A 382 14.84 19.36 -7.59
C ASN A 382 14.23 17.94 -7.63
N PRO A 383 13.46 17.59 -8.68
CA PRO A 383 12.69 16.35 -8.74
C PRO A 383 13.60 15.11 -8.63
N TRP A 384 14.78 15.17 -9.23
CA TRP A 384 15.73 14.04 -9.22
C TRP A 384 16.32 13.77 -7.84
N LYS A 385 16.53 14.81 -7.02
CA LYS A 385 17.03 14.66 -5.65
C LYS A 385 15.99 13.96 -4.78
N VAL A 386 14.73 14.39 -4.89
CA VAL A 386 13.60 13.77 -4.17
C VAL A 386 13.37 12.33 -4.63
N PHE A 387 13.36 12.09 -5.94
CA PHE A 387 13.21 10.74 -6.50
C PHE A 387 14.32 9.80 -6.01
N LYS A 388 15.59 10.21 -6.06
CA LYS A 388 16.70 9.38 -5.53
C LYS A 388 16.55 9.06 -4.05
N SER A 389 16.04 10.00 -3.24
CA SER A 389 15.78 9.72 -1.82
C SER A 389 14.58 8.80 -1.59
N SER A 390 13.64 8.74 -2.54
CA SER A 390 12.46 7.88 -2.43
C SER A 390 12.76 6.39 -2.59
N ILE A 391 13.93 6.06 -3.13
CA ILE A 391 14.39 4.68 -3.36
C ILE A 391 15.55 4.27 -2.43
N TRP A 392 15.87 5.07 -1.41
CA TRP A 392 16.86 4.65 -0.42
C TRP A 392 16.42 3.36 0.27
N GLY A 393 17.38 2.47 0.49
CA GLY A 393 17.15 1.11 0.96
C GLY A 393 16.94 0.06 -0.13
N MET A 394 16.59 0.50 -1.35
CA MET A 394 16.52 -0.36 -2.52
C MET A 394 17.70 -0.09 -3.44
N THR A 395 18.54 -1.11 -3.66
CA THR A 395 19.61 -1.07 -4.66
C THR A 395 19.45 -2.15 -5.70
N ALA A 396 19.70 -1.78 -6.96
CA ALA A 396 19.67 -2.68 -8.09
C ALA A 396 21.08 -2.98 -8.62
N PRO A 397 21.89 -3.83 -7.95
CA PRO A 397 23.13 -4.32 -8.53
C PRO A 397 22.87 -5.04 -9.85
N TRP A 398 23.84 -4.92 -10.75
CA TRP A 398 23.72 -5.46 -12.10
C TRP A 398 23.42 -6.97 -12.11
N GLN A 399 23.87 -7.73 -11.10
CA GLN A 399 23.60 -9.16 -10.98
C GLN A 399 22.11 -9.46 -10.81
N LEU A 400 21.43 -8.70 -9.94
CA LEU A 400 19.99 -8.85 -9.72
C LEU A 400 19.21 -8.32 -10.93
N THR A 401 19.66 -7.21 -11.52
CA THR A 401 19.03 -6.64 -12.73
C THR A 401 19.12 -7.62 -13.90
N ILE A 402 20.27 -8.25 -14.14
CA ILE A 402 20.39 -9.29 -15.18
C ILE A 402 19.55 -10.51 -14.82
N SER A 403 19.46 -10.90 -13.55
CA SER A 403 18.57 -12.01 -13.13
C SER A 403 17.10 -11.71 -13.44
N VAL A 404 16.64 -10.45 -13.27
CA VAL A 404 15.30 -10.01 -13.68
C VAL A 404 15.15 -10.11 -15.20
N ILE A 405 16.12 -9.64 -15.98
CA ILE A 405 16.09 -9.72 -17.45
C ILE A 405 16.03 -11.18 -17.92
N ILE A 406 16.82 -12.07 -17.34
CA ILE A 406 16.79 -13.50 -17.65
C ILE A 406 15.47 -14.12 -17.22
N GLY A 407 14.92 -13.74 -16.06
CA GLY A 407 13.59 -14.17 -15.62
C GLY A 407 12.49 -13.77 -16.61
N LEU A 408 12.55 -12.53 -17.13
CA LEU A 408 11.64 -12.07 -18.18
C LEU A 408 11.82 -12.88 -19.46
N TRP A 409 13.07 -13.12 -19.87
CA TRP A 409 13.37 -14.00 -21.01
C TRP A 409 12.77 -15.40 -20.83
N LEU A 410 12.92 -16.00 -19.64
CA LEU A 410 12.34 -17.31 -19.34
C LEU A 410 10.81 -17.28 -19.50
N MET A 411 10.13 -16.25 -18.99
CA MET A 411 8.68 -16.10 -19.16
C MET A 411 8.25 -15.99 -20.64
N PHE A 412 9.05 -15.35 -21.50
CA PHE A 412 8.70 -15.20 -22.93
C PHE A 412 9.25 -16.31 -23.83
N SER A 413 10.25 -17.05 -23.39
CA SER A 413 10.98 -18.01 -24.21
C SER A 413 10.07 -19.08 -24.84
N PRO A 414 9.05 -19.67 -24.17
CA PRO A 414 8.20 -20.67 -24.83
C PRO A 414 7.52 -20.13 -26.10
N THR A 415 7.06 -18.87 -26.07
CA THR A 415 6.45 -18.19 -27.21
C THR A 415 7.46 -17.95 -28.34
N VAL A 416 8.69 -17.55 -28.00
CA VAL A 416 9.77 -17.32 -28.99
C VAL A 416 10.13 -18.60 -29.74
N PHE A 417 10.12 -19.72 -29.04
CA PHE A 417 10.37 -21.05 -29.62
C PHE A 417 9.10 -21.73 -30.16
N GLN A 418 7.99 -20.99 -30.30
CA GLN A 418 6.71 -21.45 -30.87
C GLN A 418 6.10 -22.66 -30.15
N MET A 419 6.35 -22.80 -28.85
CA MET A 419 5.67 -23.79 -28.02
C MET A 419 4.34 -23.27 -27.49
N GLY A 420 3.37 -24.18 -27.38
CA GLY A 420 2.10 -23.91 -26.72
C GLY A 420 2.29 -23.54 -25.25
N ILE A 421 1.49 -22.58 -24.78
CA ILE A 421 1.55 -22.03 -23.41
C ILE A 421 1.29 -23.12 -22.36
N GLU A 422 0.44 -24.11 -22.68
CA GLU A 422 0.00 -25.15 -21.75
C GLU A 422 0.98 -26.33 -21.60
N THR A 423 2.10 -26.32 -22.34
CA THR A 423 3.08 -27.42 -22.26
C THR A 423 3.77 -27.44 -20.89
N SER A 424 4.08 -28.63 -20.36
CA SER A 424 4.82 -28.78 -19.09
C SER A 424 6.13 -28.00 -19.07
N TYR A 425 6.79 -27.93 -20.22
CA TYR A 425 8.02 -27.17 -20.38
C TYR A 425 7.76 -25.65 -20.34
N ALA A 426 6.73 -25.15 -21.01
CA ALA A 426 6.34 -23.73 -20.92
C ALA A 426 6.00 -23.35 -19.47
N ASN A 427 5.27 -24.20 -18.76
CA ASN A 427 4.95 -24.03 -17.34
C ASN A 427 6.19 -23.90 -16.46
N LEU A 428 7.21 -24.74 -16.68
CA LEU A 428 8.50 -24.64 -15.97
C LEU A 428 9.14 -23.26 -16.17
N ASN A 429 9.20 -22.79 -17.42
CA ASN A 429 9.83 -21.52 -17.77
C ASN A 429 9.01 -20.30 -17.29
N HIS A 430 7.68 -20.33 -17.41
CA HIS A 430 6.79 -19.28 -16.92
C HIS A 430 6.86 -19.17 -15.39
N LEU A 431 6.73 -20.29 -14.68
CA LEU A 431 6.82 -20.34 -13.22
C LEU A 431 8.21 -19.92 -12.73
N GLY A 432 9.26 -20.56 -13.27
CA GLY A 432 10.63 -20.29 -12.86
C GLY A 432 11.06 -18.85 -13.16
N GLY A 433 10.71 -18.34 -14.34
CA GLY A 433 10.99 -16.95 -14.72
C GLY A 433 10.31 -15.94 -13.79
N ALA A 434 9.02 -16.13 -13.50
CA ALA A 434 8.27 -15.25 -12.60
C ALA A 434 8.83 -15.27 -11.17
N LEU A 435 9.12 -16.45 -10.62
CA LEU A 435 9.70 -16.57 -9.28
C LEU A 435 11.10 -15.94 -9.21
N VAL A 436 11.93 -16.11 -10.24
CA VAL A 436 13.26 -15.49 -10.31
C VAL A 436 13.17 -13.97 -10.26
N ILE A 437 12.23 -13.37 -11.00
CA ILE A 437 11.98 -11.92 -10.97
C ILE A 437 11.60 -11.48 -9.56
N VAL A 438 10.66 -12.18 -8.93
CA VAL A 438 10.15 -11.84 -7.59
C VAL A 438 11.27 -11.84 -6.56
N PHE A 439 12.02 -12.94 -6.46
CA PHE A 439 13.12 -13.03 -5.49
C PHE A 439 14.26 -12.07 -5.83
N ALA A 440 14.54 -11.82 -7.11
CA ALA A 440 15.54 -10.83 -7.51
C ALA A 440 15.14 -9.41 -7.08
N VAL A 441 13.88 -9.00 -7.29
CA VAL A 441 13.39 -7.66 -6.90
C VAL A 441 13.26 -7.53 -5.38
N VAL A 442 12.77 -8.56 -4.69
CA VAL A 442 12.75 -8.57 -3.22
C VAL A 442 14.16 -8.45 -2.64
N ALA A 443 15.15 -9.13 -3.24
CA ALA A 443 16.55 -9.01 -2.85
C ALA A 443 17.19 -7.65 -3.20
N MET A 444 16.51 -6.78 -3.96
CA MET A 444 16.97 -5.39 -4.16
C MET A 444 16.80 -4.56 -2.90
N ALA A 445 15.88 -4.90 -1.99
CA ALA A 445 15.93 -4.36 -0.63
C ALA A 445 17.20 -4.84 0.05
N GLU A 446 18.08 -3.92 0.48
CA GLU A 446 19.32 -4.33 1.14
C GLU A 446 19.03 -5.09 2.45
N VAL A 447 17.95 -4.75 3.15
CA VAL A 447 17.49 -5.48 4.34
C VAL A 447 17.07 -6.93 4.09
N LEU A 448 16.67 -7.27 2.84
CA LEU A 448 16.31 -8.62 2.41
C LEU A 448 17.32 -9.22 1.41
N ARG A 449 18.55 -8.70 1.39
CA ARG A 449 19.59 -9.08 0.42
C ARG A 449 19.87 -10.58 0.36
N SER A 450 19.65 -11.29 1.47
CA SER A 450 19.78 -12.75 1.58
C SER A 450 18.77 -13.53 0.74
N PHE A 451 17.63 -12.94 0.36
CA PHE A 451 16.60 -13.62 -0.45
C PHE A 451 17.10 -14.00 -1.85
N ARG A 452 18.21 -13.43 -2.32
CA ARG A 452 18.86 -13.86 -3.57
C ARG A 452 19.23 -15.34 -3.56
N TYR A 453 19.45 -15.96 -2.40
CA TYR A 453 19.77 -17.39 -2.33
C TYR A 453 18.62 -18.29 -2.79
N PHE A 454 17.36 -17.81 -2.77
CA PHE A 454 16.26 -18.55 -3.41
C PHE A 454 16.46 -18.68 -4.93
N ASN A 455 17.06 -17.67 -5.57
CA ASN A 455 17.42 -17.75 -6.99
C ASN A 455 18.53 -18.76 -7.28
N VAL A 456 19.37 -19.12 -6.30
CA VAL A 456 20.33 -20.23 -6.45
C VAL A 456 19.58 -21.56 -6.60
N LEU A 457 18.58 -21.80 -5.74
CA LEU A 457 17.74 -23.00 -5.79
C LEU A 457 16.91 -23.05 -7.08
N LEU A 458 16.30 -21.92 -7.45
CA LEU A 458 15.52 -21.83 -8.69
C LEU A 458 16.41 -21.98 -9.94
N GLY A 459 17.59 -21.38 -9.94
CA GLY A 459 18.57 -21.53 -11.02
C GLY A 459 19.03 -22.98 -11.19
N LEU A 460 19.26 -23.70 -10.09
CA LEU A 460 19.55 -25.13 -10.12
C LEU A 460 18.39 -25.95 -10.69
N ALA A 461 17.16 -25.67 -10.24
CA ALA A 461 15.97 -26.34 -10.77
C ALA A 461 15.81 -26.09 -12.29
N LEU A 462 15.97 -24.84 -12.74
CA LEU A 462 15.93 -24.46 -14.15
C LEU A 462 17.08 -25.04 -14.99
N ALA A 463 18.21 -25.38 -14.36
CA ALA A 463 19.33 -26.04 -15.03
C ALA A 463 19.08 -27.53 -15.28
N VAL A 464 18.36 -28.20 -14.38
CA VAL A 464 18.21 -29.68 -14.38
C VAL A 464 16.85 -30.13 -14.91
N MET A 465 15.76 -29.50 -14.45
CA MET A 465 14.39 -29.90 -14.78
C MET A 465 14.08 -29.97 -16.28
N PRO A 466 14.60 -29.08 -17.15
CA PRO A 466 14.39 -29.18 -18.60
C PRO A 466 14.78 -30.54 -19.21
N TRP A 467 15.79 -31.21 -18.64
CA TRP A 467 16.30 -32.49 -19.14
C TRP A 467 15.46 -33.69 -18.69
N LEU A 468 14.56 -33.49 -17.71
CA LEU A 468 13.67 -34.52 -17.18
C LEU A 468 12.29 -34.51 -17.84
N LEU A 469 12.00 -33.49 -18.66
CA LEU A 469 10.73 -33.33 -19.35
C LEU A 469 10.79 -33.91 -20.76
N GLU A 470 9.85 -34.80 -21.07
CA GLU A 470 9.62 -35.34 -22.41
C GLU A 470 9.09 -34.21 -23.34
N ASP A 471 9.32 -34.34 -24.65
CA ASP A 471 8.90 -33.37 -25.69
C ASP A 471 9.56 -31.98 -25.67
N SER A 472 10.80 -31.86 -25.16
CA SER A 472 11.54 -30.59 -25.16
C SER A 472 12.37 -30.38 -26.44
N GLY A 473 12.16 -29.23 -27.11
CA GLY A 473 13.03 -28.79 -28.18
C GLY A 473 14.44 -28.51 -27.67
N MET A 474 15.46 -29.19 -28.21
CA MET A 474 16.86 -29.11 -27.73
C MET A 474 17.36 -27.67 -27.53
N SER A 475 16.97 -26.75 -28.42
CA SER A 475 17.35 -25.34 -28.35
C SER A 475 16.79 -24.63 -27.11
N LEU A 476 15.53 -24.90 -26.75
CA LEU A 476 14.91 -24.33 -25.57
C LEU A 476 15.47 -24.98 -24.29
N THR A 477 15.73 -26.29 -24.29
CA THR A 477 16.40 -27.02 -23.20
C THR A 477 17.74 -26.38 -22.84
N ILE A 478 18.56 -26.10 -23.85
CA ILE A 478 19.85 -25.43 -23.68
C ILE A 478 19.63 -23.98 -23.19
N SER A 479 18.67 -23.25 -23.75
CA SER A 479 18.37 -21.87 -23.34
C SER A 479 17.95 -21.75 -21.89
N SER A 480 17.00 -22.59 -21.43
CA SER A 480 16.55 -22.63 -20.03
C SER A 480 17.69 -23.05 -19.11
N SER A 481 18.47 -24.06 -19.50
CA SER A 481 19.56 -24.56 -18.67
C SER A 481 20.65 -23.50 -18.46
N LEU A 482 21.06 -22.83 -19.54
CA LEU A 482 22.04 -21.75 -19.49
C LEU A 482 21.54 -20.56 -18.67
N SER A 483 20.26 -20.23 -18.82
CA SER A 483 19.58 -19.20 -18.02
C SER A 483 19.63 -19.55 -16.53
N GLY A 484 19.27 -20.79 -16.16
CA GLY A 484 19.32 -21.28 -14.78
C GLY A 484 20.73 -21.23 -14.18
N ILE A 485 21.74 -21.70 -14.90
CA ILE A 485 23.15 -21.65 -14.47
C ILE A 485 23.61 -20.21 -14.25
N THR A 486 23.23 -19.30 -15.15
CA THR A 486 23.62 -17.88 -15.06
C THR A 486 22.93 -17.21 -13.87
N ILE A 487 21.62 -17.43 -13.67
CA ILE A 487 20.89 -16.93 -12.49
C ILE A 487 21.54 -17.43 -11.21
N MET A 488 21.88 -18.72 -11.14
CA MET A 488 22.53 -19.33 -9.99
C MET A 488 23.88 -18.66 -9.70
N ALA A 489 24.73 -18.47 -10.72
CA ALA A 489 26.03 -17.82 -10.58
C ALA A 489 25.90 -16.36 -10.12
N LEU A 490 24.98 -15.59 -10.72
CA LEU A 490 24.75 -14.18 -10.38
C LEU A 490 24.23 -14.01 -8.94
N SER A 491 23.45 -14.97 -8.44
CA SER A 491 22.81 -14.92 -7.13
C SER A 491 23.77 -15.12 -5.95
N PHE A 492 25.01 -15.58 -6.17
CA PHE A 492 26.01 -15.64 -5.10
C PHE A 492 26.58 -14.26 -4.75
N SER A 493 26.63 -13.32 -5.70
CA SER A 493 27.21 -12.00 -5.47
C SER A 493 26.31 -11.13 -4.59
N LYS A 494 26.86 -10.58 -3.51
CA LYS A 494 26.15 -9.65 -2.63
C LYS A 494 25.80 -8.32 -3.31
N GLY A 495 26.66 -7.86 -4.22
CA GLY A 495 26.57 -6.51 -4.77
C GLY A 495 26.96 -5.42 -3.76
N LYS A 496 26.70 -4.16 -4.11
CA LYS A 496 26.97 -3.01 -3.25
C LYS A 496 25.82 -2.79 -2.25
N ILE A 497 26.18 -2.49 -1.00
CA ILE A 497 25.29 -2.05 0.06
C ILE A 497 25.67 -0.61 0.38
N ASN A 498 24.71 0.31 0.27
CA ASN A 498 24.97 1.74 0.42
C ASN A 498 24.50 2.27 1.77
N GLU A 499 23.56 1.59 2.42
CA GLU A 499 22.89 2.06 3.64
C GLU A 499 23.26 1.23 4.87
N THR A 500 22.99 1.78 6.05
CA THR A 500 23.16 1.10 7.34
C THR A 500 21.80 0.93 8.01
N TYR A 501 21.64 -0.17 8.75
CA TYR A 501 20.37 -0.63 9.34
C TYR A 501 20.47 -0.96 10.83
N GLY A 502 21.53 -0.49 11.49
CA GLY A 502 21.77 -0.68 12.91
C GLY A 502 21.82 -2.17 13.30
N LEU A 503 20.91 -2.59 14.18
CA LEU A 503 20.87 -3.98 14.67
C LEU A 503 20.59 -5.03 13.57
N TRP A 504 20.17 -4.61 12.37
CA TRP A 504 19.84 -5.49 11.25
C TRP A 504 21.02 -5.74 10.33
N ASP A 505 22.12 -4.98 10.43
CA ASP A 505 23.27 -5.08 9.51
C ASP A 505 23.84 -6.51 9.45
N LYS A 506 23.75 -7.27 10.55
CA LYS A 506 24.17 -8.68 10.61
C LYS A 506 23.37 -9.64 9.72
N TYR A 507 22.15 -9.27 9.32
CA TYR A 507 21.30 -10.06 8.43
C TYR A 507 21.40 -9.63 6.96
N VAL A 508 22.05 -8.49 6.70
CA VAL A 508 22.37 -8.01 5.35
C VAL A 508 23.60 -8.76 4.85
N VAL A 509 23.37 -9.97 4.34
CA VAL A 509 24.41 -10.86 3.78
C VAL A 509 24.21 -11.05 2.31
#